data_AF-A0A967WCW7-F1
#
_entry.id   AF-A0A967WCW7-F1
#
_cell.length_a   1.000
_cell.length_b   1.000
_cell.length_c   1.000
_cell.angle_alpha   90.00
_cell.angle_beta   90.00
_cell.angle_gamma   90.00
#
_symmetry.space_group_name_H-M   'P 1'
#
loop_
_entity.id
_entity.type
_entity.pdbx_description
1 polymer ?
#
loop_
_entity_poly.entity_id
_entity_poly.type
_entity_poly.pdbx_seq_one_letter_code
_entity_poly.pdbx_strand_id
1 'polypeptide(L)'
;MNTGEIKTMNQISQGLKMTFLVHFVIGLIFGLIDLLIPEQWGNLTNWPVQDPTMYRLVGAAILAFAASSILAYRESDWERV
;
A
#
# COMPACT_ATOMS: atom_id res chain seq x y z
N MET A 1 -30.14 19.80 -2.66
CA MET A 1 -29.36 18.68 -3.24
C MET A 1 -30.29 17.51 -3.46
N ASN A 2 -30.25 16.93 -4.65
CA ASN A 2 -31.03 15.75 -5.04
C ASN A 2 -30.22 14.48 -4.69
N THR A 3 -30.90 13.37 -4.36
CA THR A 3 -30.32 12.04 -4.09
C THR A 3 -29.29 11.56 -5.13
N GLY A 4 -29.43 11.95 -6.40
CA GLY A 4 -28.46 11.69 -7.46
C GLY A 4 -27.12 12.42 -7.29
N GLU A 5 -27.14 13.66 -6.80
CA GLU A 5 -25.92 14.46 -6.57
C GLU A 5 -25.10 13.88 -5.41
N ILE A 6 -25.79 13.39 -4.37
CA ILE A 6 -25.16 12.73 -3.21
C ILE A 6 -24.44 11.45 -3.64
N LYS A 7 -25.06 10.66 -4.52
CA LYS A 7 -24.46 9.43 -5.05
C LYS A 7 -23.17 9.69 -5.82
N THR A 8 -23.11 10.73 -6.63
CA THR A 8 -21.90 11.10 -7.38
C THR A 8 -20.78 11.64 -6.50
N MET A 9 -21.10 12.34 -5.41
CA MET A 9 -20.09 12.84 -4.46
C MET A 9 -19.44 11.73 -3.64
N ASN A 10 -20.18 10.67 -3.33
CA ASN A 10 -19.67 9.53 -2.58
C ASN A 10 -18.83 8.56 -3.42
N GLN A 11 -18.78 8.72 -4.75
CA GLN A 11 -17.99 7.84 -5.61
C GLN A 11 -16.49 8.17 -5.54
N ILE A 12 -15.68 7.13 -5.47
CA ILE A 12 -14.22 7.25 -5.50
C ILE A 12 -13.76 7.66 -6.89
N SER A 13 -12.90 8.67 -6.97
CA SER A 13 -12.33 9.10 -8.25
C SER A 13 -11.43 8.03 -8.86
N GLN A 14 -11.37 7.97 -10.19
CA GLN A 14 -10.51 7.03 -10.90
C GLN A 14 -9.02 7.21 -10.53
N GLY A 15 -8.60 8.46 -10.30
CA GLY A 15 -7.24 8.78 -9.83
C GLY A 15 -6.94 8.15 -8.48
N LEU A 16 -7.85 8.24 -7.51
CA LEU A 16 -7.64 7.62 -6.21
C LEU A 16 -7.64 6.09 -6.26
N LYS A 17 -8.53 5.49 -7.07
CA LYS A 17 -8.46 4.04 -7.34
C LYS A 17 -7.10 3.63 -7.89
N MET A 18 -6.58 4.40 -8.84
CA MET A 18 -5.23 4.14 -9.37
C MET A 18 -4.17 4.25 -8.27
N THR A 19 -4.25 5.25 -7.39
CA THR A 19 -3.34 5.39 -6.26
C THR A 19 -3.36 4.18 -5.33
N PHE A 20 -4.53 3.66 -4.96
CA PHE A 20 -4.62 2.45 -4.13
C PHE A 20 -3.98 1.24 -4.79
N LEU A 21 -4.20 1.05 -6.09
CA LEU A 21 -3.59 -0.05 -6.84
C LEU A 21 -2.07 0.09 -6.92
N VAL A 22 -1.57 1.28 -7.24
CA VAL A 22 -0.13 1.55 -7.31
C VAL A 22 0.52 1.37 -5.95
N HIS A 23 -0.09 1.90 -4.88
CA HIS A 23 0.40 1.73 -3.52
C HIS A 23 0.42 0.25 -3.09
N PHE A 24 -0.60 -0.54 -3.44
CA PHE A 24 -0.58 -1.98 -3.21
C PHE A 24 0.61 -2.66 -3.90
N VAL A 25 0.83 -2.41 -5.18
CA VAL A 25 1.91 -3.05 -5.94
C VAL A 25 3.29 -2.67 -5.41
N ILE A 26 3.53 -1.37 -5.20
CA ILE A 26 4.80 -0.87 -4.66
C ILE A 26 5.02 -1.39 -3.24
N GLY A 27 4.00 -1.26 -2.38
CA GLY A 27 4.06 -1.74 -1.00
C GLY A 27 4.28 -3.24 -0.89
N LEU A 28 3.69 -4.05 -1.79
CA LEU A 28 3.95 -5.48 -1.83
C LEU A 28 5.42 -5.79 -2.16
N ILE A 29 5.99 -5.11 -3.15
CA ILE A 29 7.39 -5.32 -3.57
C ILE A 29 8.34 -4.92 -2.43
N PHE A 30 8.26 -3.68 -1.94
CA PHE A 30 9.18 -3.20 -0.90
C PHE A 30 8.93 -3.86 0.44
N GLY A 31 7.67 -4.11 0.80
CA GLY A 31 7.32 -4.81 2.04
C GLY A 31 7.86 -6.24 2.06
N LEU A 32 7.81 -6.98 0.94
CA LEU A 32 8.41 -8.32 0.85
C LEU A 32 9.93 -8.28 0.87
N ILE A 33 10.56 -7.31 0.20
CA ILE A 33 12.01 -7.13 0.24
C ILE A 33 12.48 -6.91 1.68
N ASP A 34 11.88 -5.95 2.39
CA ASP A 34 12.27 -5.60 3.76
C ASP A 34 11.93 -6.72 4.76
N LEU A 35 10.83 -7.44 4.56
CA LEU A 35 10.42 -8.53 5.44
C LEU A 35 11.26 -9.80 5.28
N LEU A 36 11.60 -10.17 4.04
CA LEU A 36 12.19 -11.49 3.77
C LEU A 36 13.70 -11.41 3.59
N ILE A 37 14.18 -10.41 2.86
CA ILE A 37 15.57 -10.35 2.37
C ILE A 37 16.24 -8.96 2.55
N PRO A 38 16.11 -8.29 3.72
CA PRO A 38 16.62 -6.93 3.89
C PRO A 38 18.15 -6.85 3.74
N GLU A 39 18.88 -7.83 4.26
CA GLU A 39 20.35 -7.86 4.18
C GLU A 39 20.86 -8.07 2.75
N GLN A 40 20.22 -8.97 1.99
CA GLN A 40 20.58 -9.22 0.59
C GLN A 40 20.31 -7.99 -0.26
N TRP A 41 19.18 -7.32 -0.03
CA TRP A 41 18.86 -6.07 -0.71
C TRP A 41 19.82 -4.94 -0.36
N GLY A 42 20.15 -4.80 0.93
CA GLY A 42 21.15 -3.83 1.38
C GLY A 42 22.52 -4.04 0.75
N ASN A 43 22.99 -5.29 0.69
CA ASN A 43 24.25 -5.63 0.02
C ASN A 43 24.20 -5.35 -1.49
N LEU A 44 23.10 -5.67 -2.16
CA LEU A 44 22.91 -5.42 -3.59
C LEU A 44 22.95 -3.92 -3.93
N THR A 45 22.41 -3.08 -3.05
CA THR A 45 22.30 -1.63 -3.25
C THR A 45 23.47 -0.84 -2.64
N ASN A 46 24.47 -1.53 -2.07
CA ASN A 46 25.55 -0.93 -1.29
C ASN A 46 25.04 -0.06 -0.11
N TRP A 47 23.91 -0.45 0.48
CA TRP A 47 23.32 0.13 1.68
C TRP A 47 23.22 -0.93 2.79
N PRO A 48 24.30 -1.17 3.57
CA PRO A 48 24.30 -2.24 4.58
C PRO A 48 23.22 -2.04 5.64
N VAL A 49 22.44 -3.10 5.90
CA VAL A 49 21.41 -3.11 6.95
C VAL A 49 22.06 -3.34 8.31
N GLN A 50 21.96 -2.36 9.21
CA GLN A 50 22.54 -2.43 10.55
C GLN A 50 21.68 -3.22 11.55
N ASP A 51 20.35 -3.12 11.40
CA ASP A 51 19.38 -3.85 12.23
C ASP A 51 18.34 -4.53 11.33
N PRO A 52 18.57 -5.79 10.94
CA PRO A 52 17.64 -6.54 10.10
C PRO A 52 16.25 -6.71 10.75
N THR A 53 16.16 -6.74 12.08
CA THR A 53 14.88 -6.93 12.78
C THR A 53 13.98 -5.71 12.58
N MET A 54 14.55 -4.51 12.67
CA MET A 54 13.84 -3.26 12.41
C MET A 54 13.30 -3.21 10.98
N TYR A 55 14.11 -3.57 9.98
CA TYR A 55 13.65 -3.62 8.58
C TYR A 55 12.52 -4.63 8.37
N ARG A 56 12.61 -5.81 9.00
CA ARG A 56 11.51 -6.80 8.92
C ARG A 56 10.21 -6.29 9.52
N LEU A 57 10.28 -5.56 10.64
CA LEU A 57 9.11 -4.94 11.25
C LEU A 57 8.50 -3.88 10.33
N VAL A 58 9.33 -3.04 9.71
CA VAL A 58 8.89 -2.05 8.70
C VAL A 58 8.25 -2.74 7.50
N GLY A 59 8.87 -3.80 6.97
CA GLY A 59 8.32 -4.59 5.87
C GLY A 59 6.95 -5.17 6.20
N ALA A 60 6.76 -5.73 7.40
CA ALA A 60 5.46 -6.22 7.85
C ALA A 60 4.40 -5.11 7.92
N ALA A 61 4.77 -3.92 8.40
CA ALA A 61 3.88 -2.76 8.45
C ALA A 61 3.49 -2.28 7.03
N ILE A 62 4.45 -2.20 6.12
CA ILE A 62 4.20 -1.85 4.71
C ILE A 62 3.24 -2.86 4.08
N LEU A 63 3.41 -4.17 4.32
CA LEU A 63 2.50 -5.20 3.81
C LEU A 63 1.08 -5.05 4.38
N ALA A 64 0.94 -4.69 5.65
CA ALA A 64 -0.37 -4.40 6.24
C ALA A 64 -1.04 -3.21 5.53
N PHE A 65 -0.31 -2.13 5.27
CA PHE A 65 -0.86 -0.99 4.52
C PHE A 65 -1.17 -1.31 3.05
N ALA A 66 -0.35 -2.15 2.40
CA ALA A 66 -0.61 -2.63 1.06
C ALA A 66 -1.89 -3.48 1.02
N ALA A 67 -2.09 -4.36 2.01
CA ALA A 67 -3.31 -5.13 2.17
C ALA A 67 -4.55 -4.23 2.33
N SER A 68 -4.47 -3.18 3.15
CA SER A 68 -5.54 -2.19 3.26
C SER A 68 -5.84 -1.49 1.93
N SER A 69 -4.81 -1.22 1.12
CA SER A 69 -4.98 -0.54 -0.17
C SER A 69 -5.66 -1.40 -1.22
N ILE A 70 -5.39 -2.70 -1.27
CA ILE A 70 -6.13 -3.58 -2.20
C ILE A 70 -7.58 -3.75 -1.77
N LEU A 71 -7.89 -3.69 -0.47
CA LEU A 71 -9.27 -3.65 0.02
C LEU A 71 -9.96 -2.36 -0.42
N ALA A 72 -9.32 -1.20 -0.24
CA ALA A 72 -9.84 0.09 -0.67
C ALA A 72 -10.04 0.17 -2.20
N TYR A 73 -9.12 -0.39 -2.99
CA TYR A 73 -9.23 -0.42 -4.46
C TYR A 73 -10.50 -1.13 -4.96
N ARG A 74 -10.98 -2.14 -4.22
CA ARG A 74 -12.18 -2.93 -4.58
C ARG A 74 -13.48 -2.16 -4.36
N GLU A 75 -13.47 -1.09 -3.59
CA GLU A 75 -14.66 -0.30 -3.29
C GLU A 75 -14.88 0.80 -4.33
N SER A 76 -16.14 1.20 -4.52
CA SER A 76 -16.53 2.32 -5.38
C SER A 76 -16.98 3.55 -4.61
N ASP A 77 -17.28 3.38 -3.32
CA ASP A 77 -17.89 4.41 -2.48
C ASP A 77 -16.99 4.74 -1.29
N TRP A 78 -16.83 6.03 -1.03
CA TRP A 78 -15.97 6.58 0.01
C TRP A 78 -16.32 6.10 1.42
N GLU A 79 -17.59 5.84 1.71
CA GLU A 79 -18.06 5.38 3.03
C GLU A 79 -17.63 3.93 3.36
N ARG A 80 -17.08 3.20 2.38
CA ARG A 80 -16.69 1.79 2.52
C ARG A 80 -15.18 1.58 2.53
N VAL A 81 -14.39 2.67 2.46
CA VAL A 81 -12.92 2.68 2.51
C VAL A 81 -12.47 3.15 3.89
#